data_AF-A0A151AYY8-F1
#
_entry.id   AF-A0A151AYY8-F1
#
_cell.length_a   1.000
_cell.length_b   1.000
_cell.length_c   1.000
_cell.angle_alpha   90.00
_cell.angle_beta   90.00
_cell.angle_gamma   90.00
#
_symmetry.space_group_name_H-M   'P 1'
#
loop_
_entity.id
_entity.type
_entity.pdbx_description
1 polymer ?
#
loop_
_entity_poly.entity_id
_entity_poly.type
_entity_poly.pdbx_seq_one_letter_code
_entity_poly.pdbx_strand_id
1 'polypeptide(L)'
;MALEALEQGGPTAADNLSIGRGYSVLEVIKAAEKVMVQKVPYRIGPRRPGNPAVLVASAGKAMAELGWQPRYTELEDIIATAWHWHRRRPRGFNG
;
A
#
# COMPACT_ATOMS: atom_id res chain seq x y z
N MET A 1 15.48 -4.79 13.74
CA MET A 1 14.50 -5.18 12.69
C MET A 1 14.83 -6.55 12.11
N ALA A 2 14.03 -7.14 11.21
CA ALA A 2 14.12 -8.56 10.78
C ALA A 2 15.54 -9.15 10.57
N LEU A 3 16.47 -8.37 10.00
CA LEU A 3 17.88 -8.79 9.88
C LEU A 3 18.55 -9.00 11.25
N GLU A 4 18.42 -8.04 12.17
CA GLU A 4 18.93 -8.15 13.54
C GLU A 4 18.34 -9.38 14.27
N ALA A 5 17.07 -9.71 14.03
CA ALA A 5 16.45 -10.90 14.62
C ALA A 5 17.13 -12.20 14.15
N LEU A 6 17.53 -12.27 12.88
CA LEU A 6 18.30 -13.39 12.33
C LEU A 6 19.74 -13.39 12.84
N GLU A 7 20.40 -12.22 12.89
CA GLU A 7 21.77 -12.07 13.39
C GLU A 7 21.89 -12.45 14.88
N GLN A 8 20.82 -12.26 15.65
CA GLN A 8 20.72 -12.68 17.06
C GLN A 8 20.39 -14.18 17.24
N GLY A 9 20.36 -14.96 16.15
CA GLY A 9 20.07 -16.40 16.19
C GLY A 9 18.59 -16.75 16.20
N GLY A 10 17.70 -15.80 15.88
CA GLY A 10 16.28 -16.06 15.68
C GLY A 10 16.02 -16.98 14.49
N PRO A 11 14.89 -17.70 14.47
CA PRO A 11 14.56 -18.62 13.40
C PRO A 11 14.24 -17.87 12.10
N THR A 12 14.50 -18.52 10.96
CA THR A 12 14.00 -18.05 9.66
C THR A 12 12.48 -17.92 9.70
N ALA A 13 11.97 -16.76 9.28
CA ALA A 13 10.57 -16.42 9.33
C ALA A 13 10.09 -15.78 8.02
N ALA A 14 8.79 -15.94 7.75
CA ALA A 14 8.08 -15.15 6.75
C ALA A 14 7.05 -14.27 7.48
N ASP A 15 6.98 -13.01 7.06
CA ASP A 15 6.14 -11.99 7.68
C ASP A 15 5.40 -11.18 6.64
N ASN A 16 4.11 -10.96 6.89
CA ASN A 16 3.29 -10.05 6.11
C ASN A 16 3.56 -8.61 6.53
N LEU A 17 3.93 -7.75 5.58
CA LEU A 17 4.02 -6.31 5.79
C LEU A 17 2.80 -5.66 5.17
N SER A 18 1.89 -5.17 6.00
CA SER A 18 0.62 -4.61 5.52
C SER A 18 0.06 -3.60 6.51
N ILE A 19 -0.74 -2.66 6.02
CA ILE A 19 -1.43 -1.71 6.89
C ILE A 19 -2.59 -2.35 7.69
N GLY A 20 -2.82 -3.66 7.58
CA GLY A 20 -3.88 -4.41 8.27
C GLY A 20 -5.31 -4.12 7.82
N ARG A 21 -5.49 -3.10 6.95
CA ARG A 21 -6.77 -2.68 6.38
C ARG A 21 -6.75 -2.80 4.86
N GLY A 22 -7.87 -3.26 4.29
CA GLY A 22 -8.09 -3.23 2.84
C GLY A 22 -8.82 -1.97 2.41
N TYR A 23 -8.55 -1.54 1.18
CA TYR A 23 -9.29 -0.50 0.49
C TYR A 23 -9.88 -1.05 -0.80
N SER A 24 -11.13 -0.72 -1.09
CA SER A 24 -11.76 -0.98 -2.38
C SER A 24 -11.16 -0.08 -3.47
N VAL A 25 -11.28 -0.52 -4.72
CA VAL A 25 -10.88 0.30 -5.89
C VAL A 25 -11.60 1.65 -5.91
N LEU A 26 -12.87 1.69 -5.49
CA LEU A 26 -13.63 2.94 -5.44
C LEU A 26 -13.15 3.89 -4.34
N GLU A 27 -12.67 3.38 -3.20
CA GLU A 27 -12.03 4.22 -2.18
C GLU A 27 -10.72 4.81 -2.68
N VAL A 28 -9.91 4.03 -3.40
CA VAL A 28 -8.67 4.53 -4.04
C VAL A 28 -8.98 5.64 -5.03
N ILE A 29 -9.98 5.47 -5.90
CA ILE A 29 -10.41 6.51 -6.84
C ILE A 29 -10.85 7.77 -6.10
N LYS A 30 -11.71 7.65 -5.08
CA LYS A 30 -12.19 8.80 -4.30
C LYS A 30 -11.05 9.54 -3.60
N ALA A 31 -10.12 8.82 -2.97
CA ALA A 31 -8.97 9.43 -2.32
C ALA A 31 -8.06 10.15 -3.34
N ALA A 32 -7.86 9.56 -4.52
CA ALA A 32 -7.12 10.20 -5.61
C ALA A 32 -7.80 11.48 -6.10
N GLU A 33 -9.12 11.48 -6.28
CA GLU A 33 -9.86 12.69 -6.67
C GLU A 33 -9.71 13.82 -5.64
N LYS A 34 -9.72 13.50 -4.35
CA LYS A 34 -9.49 14.49 -3.28
C LYS A 34 -8.08 15.08 -3.35
N VAL A 35 -7.06 14.24 -3.48
CA VAL A 35 -5.64 14.66 -3.49
C VAL A 35 -5.30 15.49 -4.73
N MET A 36 -5.81 15.08 -5.90
CA MET A 36 -5.54 15.76 -7.16
C MET A 36 -6.45 16.96 -7.39
N VAL A 37 -7.54 17.07 -6.62
CA VAL A 37 -8.61 18.07 -6.82
C VAL A 37 -9.15 18.00 -8.26
N GLN A 38 -9.24 16.79 -8.82
CA GLN A 38 -9.67 16.53 -10.19
C GLN A 38 -10.44 15.21 -10.25
N LYS A 39 -11.45 15.14 -11.13
CA LYS A 39 -12.19 13.90 -11.38
C LYS A 39 -11.36 12.87 -12.13
N VAL A 40 -11.45 11.62 -11.70
CA VAL A 40 -10.80 10.48 -12.34
C VAL A 40 -11.86 9.75 -13.17
N PRO A 41 -11.82 9.83 -14.51
CA PRO A 41 -12.79 9.12 -15.33
C PRO A 41 -12.56 7.60 -15.24
N TYR A 42 -13.62 6.85 -14.96
CA TYR A 42 -13.59 5.39 -14.94
C TYR A 42 -14.89 4.79 -15.49
N ARG A 43 -14.87 3.51 -15.84
CA ARG A 43 -16.05 2.72 -16.19
C ARG A 43 -15.97 1.38 -15.46
N ILE A 44 -17.13 0.84 -15.08
CA ILE A 44 -17.20 -0.49 -14.47
C ILE A 44 -17.08 -1.53 -15.59
N GLY A 45 -16.06 -2.38 -15.50
CA GLY A 45 -15.85 -3.51 -16.39
C GLY A 45 -16.19 -4.86 -15.73
N PRO A 46 -16.15 -5.96 -16.50
CA PRO A 46 -16.33 -7.30 -15.93
C PRO A 46 -15.21 -7.62 -14.93
N ARG A 47 -15.46 -8.56 -14.00
CA ARG A 47 -14.42 -9.08 -13.11
C ARG A 47 -13.30 -9.71 -13.94
N ARG A 48 -12.05 -9.40 -13.59
CA ARG A 48 -10.88 -10.08 -14.14
C ARG A 48 -10.83 -11.51 -13.58
N PRO A 49 -10.81 -12.55 -14.44
CA PRO A 49 -10.67 -13.93 -13.98
C PRO A 49 -9.43 -14.10 -13.08
N GLY A 50 -9.55 -14.89 -12.02
CA GLY A 50 -8.47 -15.13 -11.05
C GLY A 50 -8.33 -14.09 -9.94
N ASN A 51 -9.04 -12.95 -9.98
CA ASN A 51 -9.02 -12.00 -8.85
C ASN A 51 -9.99 -12.43 -7.73
N PRO A 52 -9.54 -12.55 -6.47
CA PRO A 52 -10.44 -12.68 -5.34
C PRO A 52 -11.24 -11.39 -5.13
N ALA A 53 -12.36 -11.47 -4.40
CA ALA A 53 -13.18 -10.31 -4.09
C ALA A 53 -12.47 -9.32 -3.15
N VAL A 54 -11.67 -9.84 -2.21
CA VAL A 54 -10.89 -9.09 -1.22
C VAL A 54 -9.59 -9.87 -0.97
N LEU A 55 -8.47 -9.16 -0.83
CA LEU A 55 -7.19 -9.72 -0.43
C LEU A 55 -6.49 -8.74 0.52
N VAL A 56 -6.45 -9.08 1.80
CA VAL A 56 -5.84 -8.26 2.86
C VAL A 56 -4.99 -9.18 3.72
N ALA A 57 -3.74 -8.78 3.96
CA ALA A 57 -2.85 -9.49 4.87
C ALA A 57 -2.96 -8.92 6.30
N SER A 58 -2.67 -9.75 7.30
CA SER A 58 -2.48 -9.30 8.68
C SER A 58 -1.02 -8.99 8.92
N ALA A 59 -0.71 -7.84 9.51
CA ALA A 59 0.65 -7.50 9.96
C ALA A 59 0.93 -7.86 11.43
N GLY A 60 0.00 -8.53 12.11
CA GLY A 60 0.11 -8.80 13.55
C GLY A 60 1.42 -9.47 13.96
N LYS A 61 1.90 -10.44 13.16
CA LYS A 61 3.17 -11.14 13.40
C LYS A 61 4.37 -10.19 13.32
N ALA A 62 4.46 -9.39 12.24
CA ALA A 62 5.52 -8.40 12.07
C ALA A 62 5.50 -7.32 13.18
N MET A 63 4.32 -6.88 13.60
CA MET A 63 4.18 -5.91 14.68
C MET A 63 4.65 -6.48 16.02
N ALA A 64 4.25 -7.72 16.34
CA ALA A 64 4.58 -8.37 17.61
C ALA A 64 6.05 -8.81 17.70
N GLU A 65 6.59 -9.41 16.63
CA GLU A 65 7.94 -10.02 16.66
C GLU A 65 9.03 -9.03 16.26
N LEU A 66 8.74 -8.10 15.33
CA LEU A 66 9.74 -7.21 14.74
C LEU A 66 9.58 -5.75 15.17
N GLY A 67 8.53 -5.44 15.96
CA GLY A 67 8.16 -4.06 16.31
C GLY A 67 7.76 -3.23 15.09
N TRP A 68 7.40 -3.87 13.97
CA TRP A 68 7.07 -3.17 12.72
C TRP A 68 5.81 -2.32 12.90
N GLN A 69 5.84 -1.06 12.43
CA GLN A 69 4.70 -0.16 12.48
C GLN A 69 4.58 0.62 11.17
N PRO A 70 3.45 0.53 10.45
CA PRO A 70 3.25 1.27 9.22
C PRO A 70 3.09 2.76 9.53
N ARG A 71 3.91 3.60 8.87
CA ARG A 71 3.84 5.05 9.04
C ARG A 71 2.71 5.72 8.26
N TYR A 72 2.39 5.18 7.08
CA TYR A 72 1.34 5.70 6.21
C TYR A 72 0.24 4.66 6.08
N THR A 73 -0.89 4.89 6.74
CA THR A 73 -2.04 3.97 6.75
C THR A 73 -3.23 4.50 5.95
N GLU A 74 -3.31 5.83 5.78
CA GLU A 74 -4.40 6.50 5.07
C GLU A 74 -4.10 6.61 3.57
N LEU A 75 -5.13 6.38 2.74
CA LEU A 75 -4.99 6.44 1.28
C LEU A 75 -4.57 7.83 0.81
N GLU A 76 -5.12 8.88 1.40
CA GLU A 76 -4.83 10.26 1.02
C GLU A 76 -3.33 10.57 1.17
N ASP A 77 -2.68 10.11 2.26
CA ASP A 77 -1.25 10.31 2.48
C ASP A 77 -0.41 9.51 1.47
N ILE A 78 -0.74 8.23 1.28
CA ILE A 78 -0.06 7.35 0.32
C ILE A 78 -0.16 7.96 -1.09
N ILE A 79 -1.36 8.34 -1.52
CA ILE A 79 -1.60 8.91 -2.84
C ILE A 79 -0.95 10.29 -2.97
N ALA A 80 -0.94 11.12 -1.93
CA ALA A 80 -0.27 12.43 -1.95
C ALA A 80 1.23 12.30 -2.21
N THR A 81 1.90 11.34 -1.57
CA THR A 81 3.33 11.10 -1.83
C THR A 81 3.59 10.66 -3.27
N ALA A 82 2.76 9.76 -3.81
CA ALA A 82 2.84 9.32 -5.21
C ALA A 82 2.57 10.46 -6.20
N TRP A 83 1.52 11.25 -5.94
CA TRP A 83 1.13 12.38 -6.78
C TRP A 83 2.22 13.45 -6.85
N HIS A 84 2.80 13.78 -5.71
CA HIS A 84 3.91 14.74 -5.64
C HIS A 84 5.12 14.30 -6.47
N TRP A 85 5.47 13.01 -6.41
CA TRP A 85 6.52 12.44 -7.25
C TRP A 85 6.18 12.57 -8.73
N HIS A 86 4.99 12.12 -9.15
CA HIS A 86 4.57 12.17 -10.56
C HIS A 86 4.51 13.60 -11.12
N ARG A 87 4.09 14.59 -10.31
CA ARG A 87 4.11 16.00 -10.71
C ARG A 87 5.52 16.53 -10.94
N ARG A 88 6.47 16.12 -10.10
CA ARG A 88 7.88 16.55 -10.22
C ARG A 88 8.62 15.81 -11.31
N ARG A 89 8.20 14.57 -11.63
CA ARG A 89 8.85 13.69 -12.59
C ARG A 89 7.84 13.07 -13.57
N PRO A 90 7.27 13.86 -14.47
CA PRO A 90 6.24 13.38 -15.40
C PRO A 90 6.76 12.31 -16.37
N ARG A 91 8.08 12.27 -16.63
CA ARG A 91 8.74 11.23 -17.45
C ARG A 91 9.48 10.16 -16.63
N GLY A 92 9.25 10.11 -15.32
CA GLY A 92 9.94 9.19 -14.43
C GLY A 92 11.40 9.58 -14.18
N PHE A 93 12.27 8.58 -14.01
CA PHE A 93 13.67 8.79 -13.60
C PHE A 93 14.58 9.34 -14.72
N ASN A 94 14.23 9.11 -15.98
CA ASN A 94 15.07 9.41 -17.16
C ASN A 94 14.56 10.62 -17.95
N GLY A 95 13.90 11.55 -17.26
CA GLY A 95 13.17 12.68 -17.85
C GLY A 95 14.03 13.87 -18.22
#